data_AF-N6YWT0-F1
#
_entry.id   AF-N6YWT0-F1
#
_cell.length_a   1.000
_cell.length_b   1.000
_cell.length_c   1.000
_cell.angle_alpha   90.00
_cell.angle_beta   90.00
_cell.angle_gamma   90.00
#
_symmetry.space_group_name_H-M   'P 1'
#
loop_
_entity.id
_entity.type
_entity.pdbx_description
1 polymer ?
#
loop_
_entity_poly.entity_id
_entity_poly.type
_entity_poly.pdbx_seq_one_letter_code
_entity_poly.pdbx_strand_id
1 'polypeptide(L)'
;MPLNRERGFEAWASFDPGRWIDFNPCCVQLPSGRWLGVIRRDAVPPVPGMGTVWTVELDECLRPTGAPRLLLAQGEDPRAVVLGERVLVFHCVIERAADGRVDGAAMRIAECVIDDGAGTAPTLRVDRLLALPKNPLQKPRTGDPHENWEKNWVPFPLPSGLVGLIYSHDPWTVLLLKADAASESRQFEGGWQGPGLEWAWGEIRGGTVPVPAPAAFGDGRLITFYHSSTVVGSRKLYFVGACVFDASPPFWPRLMTHAPLVVAPYNTGAHRFGWNFAGSVVFPLGAQPVAGGFRLLCGRDDGCIATFLVDDEALLQRLAPLGEARVVRNARGESLGARHEPLVPWAFDASALHIARLLVLMHDGRGLFIDASPGDGVASARLAAHFERSIVFVADGDEYRRMRQLLALNGIETAELRLGEAVFDEPAMHGLGLIRAGRAEVAEAVLARAAGVLRKYRPLVLVALPDDAQGARRIEVLLAECAYTCEAIFPFATSWRLAIPLESRSSHTWLV
;
A
#
# COMPACT_ATOMS: atom_id res chain seq x y z
N MET A 1 8.45 -9.22 4.61
CA MET A 1 8.09 -9.40 3.18
C MET A 1 6.58 -9.25 2.97
N PRO A 2 6.14 -8.64 1.86
CA PRO A 2 4.74 -8.70 1.43
C PRO A 2 4.30 -10.13 1.17
N LEU A 3 3.13 -10.49 1.66
CA LEU A 3 2.60 -11.85 1.59
C LEU A 3 2.32 -12.29 0.14
N ASN A 4 2.05 -11.34 -0.77
CA ASN A 4 1.76 -11.63 -2.16
C ASN A 4 2.97 -12.02 -3.03
N ARG A 5 4.14 -12.19 -2.41
CA ARG A 5 5.33 -12.81 -3.03
C ARG A 5 5.43 -14.30 -2.74
N GLU A 6 4.94 -14.74 -1.58
CA GLU A 6 4.81 -16.16 -1.25
C GLU A 6 3.61 -16.78 -1.94
N ARG A 7 2.51 -16.00 -2.04
CA ARG A 7 1.25 -16.46 -2.60
C ARG A 7 0.81 -15.50 -3.70
N GLY A 8 0.57 -16.03 -4.90
CA GLY A 8 0.03 -15.24 -5.99
C GLY A 8 -1.39 -14.77 -5.71
N PHE A 9 -1.81 -13.73 -6.43
CA PHE A 9 -3.22 -13.39 -6.57
C PHE A 9 -3.97 -14.49 -7.34
N GLU A 10 -5.16 -14.86 -6.88
CA GLU A 10 -6.11 -15.62 -7.68
C GLU A 10 -7.02 -14.63 -8.41
N ALA A 11 -6.78 -14.41 -9.70
CA ALA A 11 -7.55 -13.45 -10.49
C ALA A 11 -8.85 -14.07 -10.99
N TRP A 12 -9.93 -13.29 -10.97
CA TRP A 12 -11.17 -13.67 -11.65
C TRP A 12 -10.98 -13.63 -13.17
N ALA A 13 -11.67 -14.51 -13.88
CA ALA A 13 -11.87 -14.34 -15.31
C ALA A 13 -12.73 -13.08 -15.56
N SER A 14 -12.41 -12.32 -16.61
CA SER A 14 -13.27 -11.20 -17.03
C SER A 14 -14.61 -11.75 -17.53
N PHE A 15 -15.70 -11.09 -17.15
CA PHE A 15 -17.05 -11.49 -17.59
C PHE A 15 -17.27 -11.20 -19.07
N ASP A 16 -16.67 -10.12 -19.60
CA ASP A 16 -16.83 -9.65 -20.97
C ASP A 16 -15.49 -9.12 -21.53
N PRO A 17 -14.51 -10.01 -21.82
CA PRO A 17 -13.17 -9.61 -22.21
C PRO A 17 -13.16 -8.66 -23.42
N GLY A 18 -12.45 -7.54 -23.30
CA GLY A 18 -12.30 -6.54 -24.36
C GLY A 18 -13.47 -5.55 -24.49
N ARG A 19 -14.60 -5.80 -23.80
CA ARG A 19 -15.73 -4.86 -23.74
C ARG A 19 -15.77 -4.12 -22.42
N TRP A 20 -15.52 -4.83 -21.33
CA TRP A 20 -15.54 -4.31 -19.96
C TRP A 20 -14.27 -4.71 -19.21
N ILE A 21 -13.91 -3.89 -18.23
CA ILE A 21 -12.98 -4.25 -17.16
C ILE A 21 -13.75 -4.30 -15.85
N ASP A 22 -13.43 -5.29 -15.02
CA ASP A 22 -14.12 -5.61 -13.77
C ASP A 22 -13.12 -5.44 -12.63
N PHE A 23 -13.37 -4.52 -11.69
CA PHE A 23 -12.39 -4.20 -10.63
C PHE A 23 -13.05 -3.51 -9.43
N ASN A 24 -12.21 -3.12 -8.46
CA ASN A 24 -12.58 -2.51 -7.18
C ASN A 24 -13.82 -3.13 -6.49
N PRO A 25 -13.77 -4.44 -6.22
CA PRO A 25 -14.88 -5.21 -5.66
C PRO A 25 -14.96 -5.09 -4.14
N CYS A 26 -16.17 -5.01 -3.59
CA CYS A 26 -16.44 -5.40 -2.20
C CYS A 26 -17.29 -6.67 -2.15
N CYS A 27 -17.37 -7.28 -0.98
CA CYS A 27 -18.21 -8.45 -0.73
C CYS A 27 -19.02 -8.23 0.54
N VAL A 28 -20.22 -8.82 0.58
CA VAL A 28 -21.12 -8.77 1.74
C VAL A 28 -21.84 -10.11 1.87
N GLN A 29 -21.99 -10.59 3.11
CA GLN A 29 -22.79 -11.78 3.40
C GLN A 29 -24.23 -11.34 3.69
N LEU A 30 -25.18 -11.88 2.92
CA LEU A 30 -26.61 -11.60 3.08
C LEU A 30 -27.18 -12.35 4.30
N PRO A 31 -28.37 -11.97 4.81
CA PRO A 31 -29.02 -12.69 5.92
C PRO A 31 -29.25 -14.18 5.67
N SER A 32 -29.35 -14.60 4.41
CA SER A 32 -29.44 -16.02 4.02
C SER A 32 -28.11 -16.80 4.14
N GLY A 33 -27.01 -16.12 4.46
CA GLY A 33 -25.66 -16.68 4.50
C GLY A 33 -24.92 -16.68 3.16
N ARG A 34 -25.60 -16.32 2.06
CA ARG A 34 -25.03 -16.24 0.71
C ARG A 34 -24.13 -15.02 0.57
N TRP A 35 -23.09 -15.13 -0.25
CA TRP A 35 -22.17 -14.03 -0.53
C TRP A 35 -22.55 -13.30 -1.81
N LEU A 36 -22.51 -11.98 -1.75
CA LEU A 36 -22.70 -11.10 -2.89
C LEU A 36 -21.49 -10.20 -3.05
N GLY A 37 -20.95 -10.16 -4.27
CA GLY A 37 -19.96 -9.20 -4.70
C GLY A 37 -20.65 -7.96 -5.25
N VAL A 38 -20.17 -6.78 -4.87
CA VAL A 38 -20.57 -5.51 -5.50
C VAL A 38 -19.31 -4.93 -6.15
N ILE A 39 -19.32 -4.83 -7.48
CA ILE A 39 -18.14 -4.59 -8.30
C ILE A 39 -18.29 -3.33 -9.14
N ARG A 40 -17.17 -2.69 -9.46
CA ARG A 40 -17.10 -1.64 -10.47
C ARG A 40 -16.86 -2.28 -11.84
N ARG A 41 -17.57 -1.79 -12.86
CA ARG A 41 -17.31 -2.13 -14.26
C ARG A 41 -17.18 -0.86 -15.10
N ASP A 42 -16.14 -0.81 -15.91
CA ASP A 42 -15.90 0.29 -16.86
C ASP A 42 -15.82 -0.28 -18.28
N ALA A 43 -16.38 0.44 -19.26
CA ALA A 43 -16.23 0.08 -20.67
C ALA A 43 -14.76 0.24 -21.09
N VAL A 44 -14.32 -0.50 -22.10
CA VAL A 44 -12.96 -0.37 -22.66
C VAL A 44 -13.00 0.53 -23.92
N PRO A 45 -12.17 1.58 -24.02
CA PRO A 45 -11.24 2.07 -23.01
C PRO A 45 -11.96 2.78 -21.85
N PRO A 46 -11.43 2.69 -20.61
CA PRO A 46 -12.09 3.26 -19.45
C PRO A 46 -12.00 4.78 -19.42
N VAL A 47 -13.06 5.42 -18.92
CA VAL A 47 -13.15 6.87 -18.75
C VAL A 47 -13.36 7.19 -17.27
N PRO A 48 -12.48 7.99 -16.63
CA PRO A 48 -12.62 8.34 -15.22
C PRO A 48 -14.03 8.89 -14.89
N GLY A 49 -14.65 8.39 -13.83
CA GLY A 49 -15.97 8.84 -13.41
C GLY A 49 -17.17 8.28 -14.18
N MET A 50 -16.93 7.44 -15.19
CA MET A 50 -17.97 6.76 -15.98
C MET A 50 -18.18 5.30 -15.56
N GLY A 51 -17.61 4.90 -14.42
CA GLY A 51 -17.80 3.55 -13.88
C GLY A 51 -19.25 3.27 -13.53
N THR A 52 -19.63 2.00 -13.64
CA THR A 52 -20.94 1.46 -13.27
C THR A 52 -20.79 0.47 -12.12
N VAL A 53 -21.84 0.30 -11.31
CA VAL A 53 -21.82 -0.64 -10.18
C VAL A 53 -22.71 -1.83 -10.51
N TRP A 54 -22.18 -3.03 -10.30
CA TRP A 54 -22.84 -4.30 -10.61
C TRP A 54 -22.80 -5.23 -9.39
N THR A 55 -23.70 -6.20 -9.35
CA THR A 55 -23.70 -7.26 -8.36
C THR A 55 -23.46 -8.62 -9.00
N VAL A 56 -22.83 -9.54 -8.28
CA VAL A 56 -22.62 -10.92 -8.71
C VAL A 56 -22.61 -11.84 -7.49
N GLU A 57 -23.25 -13.00 -7.59
CA GLU A 57 -23.19 -14.00 -6.52
C GLU A 57 -21.78 -14.59 -6.42
N LEU A 58 -21.32 -14.81 -5.18
CA LEU A 58 -20.01 -15.39 -4.89
C LEU A 58 -20.14 -16.72 -4.15
N ASP A 59 -19.18 -17.61 -4.39
CA ASP A 59 -18.98 -18.78 -3.55
C ASP A 59 -18.22 -18.43 -2.25
N GLU A 60 -17.98 -19.44 -1.41
CA GLU A 60 -17.24 -19.31 -0.15
C GLU A 60 -15.75 -18.94 -0.33
N CYS A 61 -15.24 -19.03 -1.56
CA CYS A 61 -13.88 -18.60 -1.93
C CYS A 61 -13.88 -17.21 -2.58
N LEU A 62 -15.00 -16.48 -2.52
CA LEU A 62 -15.22 -15.19 -3.20
C LEU A 62 -14.95 -15.27 -4.71
N ARG A 63 -15.34 -16.37 -5.37
CA ARG A 63 -15.33 -16.50 -6.83
C ARG A 63 -16.74 -16.32 -7.36
N PRO A 64 -16.91 -15.70 -8.55
CA PRO A 64 -18.23 -15.46 -9.09
C PRO A 64 -18.88 -16.78 -9.54
N THR A 65 -20.13 -17.00 -9.14
CA THR A 65 -20.91 -18.20 -9.49
C THR A 65 -21.99 -17.93 -10.54
N GLY A 66 -22.18 -16.67 -10.95
CA GLY A 66 -23.19 -16.26 -11.91
C GLY A 66 -22.81 -15.06 -12.75
N ALA A 67 -23.74 -14.61 -13.59
CA ALA A 67 -23.57 -13.42 -14.41
C ALA A 67 -23.75 -12.13 -13.58
N PRO A 68 -22.93 -11.09 -13.83
CA PRO A 68 -23.08 -9.81 -13.14
C PRO A 68 -24.37 -9.12 -13.57
N ARG A 69 -25.01 -8.38 -12.65
CA ARG A 69 -26.25 -7.61 -12.89
C ARG A 69 -26.03 -6.14 -12.58
N LEU A 70 -26.49 -5.25 -13.46
CA LEU A 70 -26.33 -3.80 -13.28
C LEU A 70 -27.14 -3.35 -12.08
N LEU A 71 -26.48 -2.70 -11.12
CA LEU A 71 -27.12 -2.09 -9.95
C LEU A 71 -27.26 -0.58 -10.13
N LEU A 72 -26.18 0.10 -10.50
CA LEU A 72 -26.15 1.55 -10.70
C LEU A 72 -25.48 1.88 -12.04
N ALA A 73 -26.15 2.73 -12.82
CA ALA A 73 -25.62 3.26 -14.07
C ALA A 73 -24.44 4.23 -13.89
N GLN A 74 -24.14 4.62 -12.64
CA GLN A 74 -22.97 5.44 -12.31
C GLN A 74 -22.51 5.18 -10.88
N GLY A 75 -21.21 4.92 -10.70
CA GLY A 75 -20.56 4.83 -9.39
C GLY A 75 -19.17 4.22 -9.46
N GLU A 76 -18.32 4.59 -8.50
CA GLU A 76 -16.97 4.05 -8.33
C GLU A 76 -16.79 3.48 -6.92
N ASP A 77 -15.90 2.49 -6.81
CA ASP A 77 -15.34 1.97 -5.56
C ASP A 77 -16.39 1.59 -4.50
N PRO A 78 -17.37 0.72 -4.86
CA PRO A 78 -18.51 0.39 -4.00
C PRO A 78 -18.07 -0.34 -2.72
N ARG A 79 -18.78 -0.06 -1.62
CA ARG A 79 -18.68 -0.76 -0.31
C ARG A 79 -20.09 -1.03 0.20
N ALA A 80 -20.35 -2.26 0.62
CA ALA A 80 -21.70 -2.68 1.02
C ALA A 80 -21.76 -3.09 2.49
N VAL A 81 -22.81 -2.67 3.20
CA VAL A 81 -23.12 -3.13 4.57
C VAL A 81 -24.55 -3.63 4.64
N VAL A 82 -24.79 -4.70 5.40
CA VAL A 82 -26.14 -5.21 5.69
C VAL A 82 -26.68 -4.55 6.95
N LEU A 83 -27.94 -4.10 6.90
CA LEU A 83 -28.70 -3.62 8.05
C LEU A 83 -30.10 -4.23 8.02
N GLY A 84 -30.27 -5.34 8.74
CA GLY A 84 -31.50 -6.13 8.67
C GLY A 84 -31.71 -6.71 7.27
N GLU A 85 -32.85 -6.41 6.65
CA GLU A 85 -33.22 -6.88 5.30
C GLU A 85 -32.76 -5.93 4.17
N ARG A 86 -31.96 -4.91 4.50
CA ARG A 86 -31.46 -3.92 3.55
C ARG A 86 -29.96 -4.05 3.37
N VAL A 87 -29.50 -3.71 2.16
CA VAL A 87 -28.08 -3.47 1.87
C VAL A 87 -27.88 -2.01 1.54
N LEU A 88 -26.96 -1.35 2.24
CA LEU A 88 -26.53 -0.01 1.91
C LEU A 88 -25.23 -0.10 1.09
N VAL A 89 -25.28 0.33 -0.16
CA VAL A 89 -24.12 0.40 -1.05
C VAL A 89 -23.59 1.82 -1.08
N PHE A 90 -22.50 2.05 -0.37
CA PHE A 90 -21.74 3.29 -0.41
C PHE A 90 -20.88 3.30 -1.66
N HIS A 91 -20.94 4.37 -2.44
CA HIS A 91 -20.13 4.52 -3.64
C HIS A 91 -19.76 5.97 -3.87
N CYS A 92 -18.70 6.18 -4.63
CA CYS A 92 -18.31 7.52 -5.06
C CYS A 92 -18.94 7.85 -6.42
N VAL A 93 -19.23 9.12 -6.67
CA VAL A 93 -19.55 9.66 -7.98
C VAL A 93 -18.60 10.81 -8.28
N ILE A 94 -17.99 10.79 -9.48
CA ILE A 94 -17.19 11.92 -9.97
C ILE A 94 -18.14 12.98 -10.49
N GLU A 95 -18.03 14.17 -9.91
CA GLU A 95 -18.84 15.32 -10.29
C GLU A 95 -18.14 16.09 -11.39
N ARG A 96 -18.94 16.53 -12.37
CA ARG A 96 -18.47 17.29 -13.52
C ARG A 96 -19.23 18.60 -13.60
N ALA A 97 -18.51 19.68 -13.90
CA ALA A 97 -19.11 20.95 -14.25
C ALA A 97 -19.84 20.84 -15.60
N ALA A 98 -20.62 21.88 -15.95
CA ALA A 98 -21.40 21.91 -17.18
C ALA A 98 -20.56 21.79 -18.46
N ASP A 99 -19.27 22.17 -18.40
CA ASP A 99 -18.29 22.04 -19.49
C ASP A 99 -17.64 20.64 -19.57
N GLY A 100 -18.03 19.71 -18.69
CA GLY A 100 -17.51 18.35 -18.62
C GLY A 100 -16.22 18.20 -17.79
N ARG A 101 -15.62 19.29 -17.30
CA ARG A 101 -14.45 19.25 -16.42
C ARG A 101 -14.80 18.56 -15.11
N VAL A 102 -13.91 17.72 -14.59
CA VAL A 102 -14.06 17.14 -13.25
C VAL A 102 -13.94 18.24 -12.21
N ASP A 103 -14.96 18.38 -11.37
CA ASP A 103 -15.07 19.46 -10.37
C ASP A 103 -15.04 18.94 -8.92
N GLY A 104 -15.14 17.62 -8.74
CA GLY A 104 -15.02 16.99 -7.45
C GLY A 104 -15.45 15.53 -7.46
N ALA A 105 -15.65 15.01 -6.25
CA ALA A 105 -16.19 13.69 -6.00
C ALA A 105 -17.12 13.76 -4.79
N ALA A 106 -18.20 12.97 -4.81
CA ALA A 106 -19.14 12.88 -3.71
C ALA A 106 -19.41 11.43 -3.34
N MET A 107 -19.58 11.17 -2.04
CA MET A 107 -20.07 9.89 -1.55
C MET A 107 -21.60 9.86 -1.63
N ARG A 108 -22.15 8.71 -2.07
CA ARG A 108 -23.58 8.43 -2.14
C ARG A 108 -23.88 7.07 -1.53
N ILE A 109 -25.14 6.86 -1.19
CA ILE A 109 -25.69 5.58 -0.71
C ILE A 109 -26.80 5.15 -1.66
N ALA A 110 -26.68 3.97 -2.24
CA ALA A 110 -27.82 3.25 -2.80
C ALA A 110 -28.38 2.31 -1.73
N GLU A 111 -29.60 2.59 -1.30
CA GLU A 111 -30.33 1.70 -0.38
C GLU A 111 -31.03 0.65 -1.20
N CYS A 112 -30.71 -0.61 -0.93
CA CYS A 112 -31.19 -1.74 -1.69
C CYS A 112 -32.05 -2.64 -0.82
N VAL A 113 -33.15 -3.12 -1.41
CA VAL A 113 -33.92 -4.26 -0.89
C VAL A 113 -33.30 -5.53 -1.42
N ILE A 114 -33.18 -6.54 -0.55
CA ILE A 114 -32.71 -7.86 -0.91
C ILE A 114 -33.89 -8.64 -1.51
N ASP A 115 -33.71 -9.13 -2.73
CA ASP A 115 -34.61 -10.11 -3.34
C ASP A 115 -33.87 -11.44 -3.43
N ASP A 116 -34.16 -12.32 -2.46
CA ASP A 116 -33.54 -13.64 -2.29
C ASP A 116 -34.61 -14.74 -2.35
N GLY A 117 -35.34 -14.75 -3.47
CA GLY A 117 -36.34 -15.78 -3.74
C GLY A 117 -35.72 -17.18 -3.81
N ALA A 118 -36.41 -18.16 -3.22
CA ALA A 118 -35.99 -19.56 -3.20
C ALA A 118 -35.65 -20.06 -4.62
N GLY A 119 -34.41 -20.54 -4.81
CA GLY A 119 -33.94 -21.09 -6.09
C GLY A 119 -33.46 -20.08 -7.12
N THR A 120 -33.41 -18.79 -6.79
CA THR A 120 -32.84 -17.74 -7.67
C THR A 120 -31.56 -17.16 -7.08
N ALA A 121 -30.66 -16.65 -7.93
CA ALA A 121 -29.50 -15.88 -7.46
C ALA A 121 -29.98 -14.61 -6.75
N PRO A 122 -29.39 -14.23 -5.60
CA PRO A 122 -29.88 -13.11 -4.83
C PRO A 122 -29.63 -11.83 -5.63
N THR A 123 -30.57 -10.90 -5.57
CA THR A 123 -30.43 -9.61 -6.24
C THR A 123 -30.64 -8.45 -5.28
N LEU A 124 -30.10 -7.31 -5.67
CA LEU A 124 -30.35 -6.04 -5.02
C LEU A 124 -31.18 -5.18 -5.95
N ARG A 125 -32.31 -4.68 -5.45
CA ARG A 125 -33.09 -3.65 -6.12
C ARG A 125 -32.87 -2.34 -5.39
N VAL A 126 -32.38 -1.32 -6.12
CA VAL A 126 -32.24 0.02 -5.57
C VAL A 126 -33.61 0.58 -5.27
N ASP A 127 -33.83 0.91 -4.01
CA ASP A 127 -35.04 1.56 -3.52
C ASP A 127 -34.87 3.08 -3.50
N ARG A 128 -33.71 3.55 -3.00
CA ARG A 128 -33.38 4.97 -2.91
C ARG A 128 -31.92 5.23 -3.21
N LEU A 129 -31.64 6.42 -3.73
CA LEU A 129 -30.29 6.94 -3.91
C LEU A 129 -30.16 8.25 -3.14
N LEU A 130 -29.21 8.30 -2.22
CA LEU A 130 -29.05 9.41 -1.27
C LEU A 130 -27.64 9.99 -1.41
N ALA A 131 -27.53 11.31 -1.50
CA ALA A 131 -26.25 12.00 -1.42
C ALA A 131 -25.84 12.18 0.04
N LEU A 132 -24.56 11.98 0.34
CA LEU A 132 -23.99 12.35 1.63
C LEU A 132 -23.44 13.78 1.56
N PRO A 133 -23.56 14.56 2.65
CA PRO A 133 -23.00 15.91 2.66
C PRO A 133 -21.47 15.84 2.56
N LYS A 134 -20.90 16.76 1.78
CA LYS A 134 -19.45 16.94 1.71
C LYS A 134 -18.93 17.62 2.97
N ASN A 135 -17.70 17.29 3.35
CA ASN A 135 -17.00 17.80 4.51
C ASN A 135 -17.87 17.81 5.78
N PRO A 136 -18.44 16.66 6.19
CA PRO A 136 -19.38 16.61 7.32
C PRO A 136 -18.81 17.15 8.65
N LEU A 137 -17.48 17.35 8.74
CA LEU A 137 -16.79 17.90 9.91
C LEU A 137 -16.35 19.36 9.80
N GLN A 138 -16.31 19.95 8.61
CA GLN A 138 -15.74 21.28 8.40
C GLN A 138 -16.73 22.20 7.70
N LYS A 139 -16.76 23.47 8.10
CA LYS A 139 -17.34 24.51 7.23
C LYS A 139 -16.37 24.69 6.06
N PRO A 140 -16.81 24.56 4.79
CA PRO A 140 -15.93 24.67 3.64
C PRO A 140 -15.14 25.98 3.70
N ARG A 141 -13.81 25.92 3.57
CA ARG A 141 -12.97 27.11 3.45
C ARG A 141 -12.91 27.43 1.96
N THR A 142 -13.43 28.59 1.61
CA THR A 142 -13.43 29.07 0.23
C THR A 142 -12.02 29.00 -0.39
N GLY A 143 -11.81 28.11 -1.36
CA GLY A 143 -10.64 28.12 -2.25
C GLY A 143 -9.75 26.87 -2.27
N ASP A 144 -9.92 25.88 -1.39
CA ASP A 144 -9.15 24.63 -1.49
C ASP A 144 -9.83 23.65 -2.47
N PRO A 145 -9.21 23.33 -3.62
CA PRO A 145 -9.79 22.41 -4.60
C PRO A 145 -9.95 20.98 -4.06
N HIS A 146 -9.27 20.60 -2.99
CA HIS A 146 -9.40 19.27 -2.36
C HIS A 146 -10.68 19.13 -1.52
N GLU A 147 -11.27 20.24 -1.05
CA GLU A 147 -12.53 20.20 -0.28
C GLU A 147 -13.70 19.63 -1.09
N ASN A 148 -13.61 19.64 -2.42
CA ASN A 148 -14.66 19.07 -3.27
C ASN A 148 -14.53 17.56 -3.49
N TRP A 149 -13.56 16.88 -2.87
CA TRP A 149 -13.24 15.47 -3.13
C TRP A 149 -13.57 14.56 -1.94
N GLU A 150 -14.76 13.99 -1.96
CA GLU A 150 -15.14 12.91 -1.04
C GLU A 150 -15.04 11.55 -1.72
N LYS A 151 -14.06 10.74 -1.30
CA LYS A 151 -13.89 9.34 -1.72
C LYS A 151 -13.46 8.49 -0.53
N ASN A 152 -13.45 7.16 -0.73
CA ASN A 152 -12.80 6.21 0.18
C ASN A 152 -13.35 6.13 1.62
N TRP A 153 -14.57 6.62 1.89
CA TRP A 153 -15.20 6.40 3.20
C TRP A 153 -15.47 4.90 3.39
N VAL A 154 -15.18 4.38 4.59
CA VAL A 154 -15.32 2.95 4.88
C VAL A 154 -16.47 2.70 5.87
N PRO A 155 -17.62 2.19 5.40
CA PRO A 155 -18.76 1.90 6.27
C PRO A 155 -18.58 0.60 7.05
N PHE A 156 -19.16 0.53 8.24
CA PHE A 156 -19.35 -0.70 9.01
C PHE A 156 -20.64 -0.65 9.83
N PRO A 157 -21.37 -1.77 9.95
CA PRO A 157 -22.58 -1.82 10.75
C PRO A 157 -22.26 -1.78 12.25
N LEU A 158 -23.09 -1.09 13.02
CA LEU A 158 -23.04 -1.08 14.48
C LEU A 158 -24.23 -1.84 15.08
N PRO A 159 -24.09 -2.48 16.26
CA PRO A 159 -25.19 -3.17 16.92
C PRO A 159 -26.42 -2.29 17.21
N SER A 160 -26.24 -0.97 17.32
CA SER A 160 -27.32 0.00 17.52
C SER A 160 -28.19 0.25 16.27
N GLY A 161 -27.86 -0.35 15.12
CA GLY A 161 -28.48 -0.06 13.83
C GLY A 161 -27.93 1.19 13.13
N LEU A 162 -26.98 1.88 13.75
CA LEU A 162 -26.20 2.95 13.11
C LEU A 162 -25.14 2.37 12.16
N VAL A 163 -24.60 3.21 11.28
CA VAL A 163 -23.44 2.89 10.47
C VAL A 163 -22.26 3.75 10.94
N GLY A 164 -21.17 3.10 11.35
CA GLY A 164 -19.89 3.75 11.54
C GLY A 164 -19.23 3.99 10.18
N LEU A 165 -18.56 5.14 10.02
CA LEU A 165 -17.84 5.51 8.80
C LEU A 165 -16.43 5.94 9.16
N ILE A 166 -15.42 5.13 8.79
CA ILE A 166 -14.03 5.61 8.83
C ILE A 166 -13.90 6.66 7.72
N TYR A 167 -13.87 7.93 8.13
CA TYR A 167 -13.90 9.09 7.26
C TYR A 167 -12.48 9.55 6.91
N SER A 168 -11.58 9.58 7.91
CA SER A 168 -10.16 9.89 7.72
C SER A 168 -9.30 8.97 8.58
N HIS A 169 -8.07 8.75 8.13
CA HIS A 169 -7.05 8.02 8.89
C HIS A 169 -6.07 8.97 9.57
N ASP A 170 -5.91 10.20 9.08
CA ASP A 170 -5.06 11.22 9.67
C ASP A 170 -5.76 12.59 9.66
N PRO A 171 -6.37 13.03 10.79
CA PRO A 171 -6.53 12.29 12.04
C PRO A 171 -7.50 11.11 11.89
N TRP A 172 -7.35 10.05 12.69
CA TRP A 172 -8.31 8.94 12.69
C TRP A 172 -9.69 9.44 13.08
N THR A 173 -10.65 9.30 12.17
CA THR A 173 -11.96 9.91 12.31
C THR A 173 -13.04 8.92 11.95
N VAL A 174 -13.95 8.66 12.89
CA VAL A 174 -15.12 7.80 12.68
C VAL A 174 -16.40 8.62 12.85
N LEU A 175 -17.22 8.71 11.80
CA LEU A 175 -18.54 9.36 11.84
C LEU A 175 -19.63 8.33 12.11
N LEU A 176 -20.72 8.75 12.76
CA LEU A 176 -21.88 7.92 13.04
C LEU A 176 -23.06 8.39 12.18
N LEU A 177 -23.55 7.52 11.30
CA LEU A 177 -24.64 7.79 10.39
C LEU A 177 -25.93 7.11 10.84
N LYS A 178 -27.01 7.89 10.96
CA LYS A 178 -28.38 7.36 11.08
C LYS A 178 -28.81 6.78 9.74
N ALA A 179 -29.08 5.48 9.74
CA ALA A 179 -29.52 4.72 8.57
C ALA A 179 -31.01 4.31 8.66
N ASP A 180 -31.84 5.12 9.32
CA ASP A 180 -33.28 4.86 9.43
C ASP A 180 -33.95 4.79 8.05
N ALA A 181 -34.71 3.72 7.82
CA ALA A 181 -35.47 3.51 6.60
C ALA A 181 -36.52 4.61 6.38
N ALA A 182 -37.09 5.20 7.42
CA ALA A 182 -38.13 6.23 7.27
C ALA A 182 -37.57 7.60 6.84
N SER A 183 -36.26 7.86 7.02
CA SER A 183 -35.71 9.19 6.81
C SER A 183 -35.33 9.45 5.34
N GLU A 184 -35.78 10.58 4.80
CA GLU A 184 -35.48 11.07 3.44
C GLU A 184 -34.07 11.65 3.31
N SER A 185 -33.41 11.98 4.43
CA SER A 185 -32.04 12.48 4.45
C SER A 185 -31.18 11.65 5.40
N ARG A 186 -29.88 11.60 5.13
CA ARG A 186 -28.92 10.92 6.00
C ARG A 186 -28.29 11.97 6.90
N GLN A 187 -28.45 11.75 8.21
CA GLN A 187 -27.95 12.65 9.24
C GLN A 187 -26.84 11.97 10.02
N PHE A 188 -25.79 12.74 10.32
CA PHE A 188 -24.75 12.31 11.23
C PHE A 188 -25.18 12.57 12.66
N GLU A 189 -25.06 11.56 13.54
CA GLU A 189 -25.27 11.72 14.98
C GLU A 189 -24.09 12.37 15.68
N GLY A 190 -22.91 12.25 15.10
CA GLY A 190 -21.67 12.76 15.64
C GLY A 190 -20.47 12.06 15.02
N GLY A 191 -19.32 12.26 15.63
CA GLY A 191 -18.09 11.59 15.22
C GLY A 191 -17.07 11.57 16.35
N TRP A 192 -16.10 10.67 16.21
CA TRP A 192 -14.97 10.54 17.09
C TRP A 192 -13.71 10.87 16.31
N GLN A 193 -12.85 11.68 16.89
CA GLN A 193 -11.56 12.02 16.32
C GLN A 193 -10.47 11.58 17.30
N GLY A 194 -9.54 10.76 16.81
CA GLY A 194 -8.40 10.23 17.53
C GLY A 194 -7.07 10.73 16.94
N PRO A 195 -5.95 10.15 17.39
CA PRO A 195 -4.64 10.41 16.77
C PRO A 195 -4.63 9.95 15.31
N GLY A 196 -3.80 10.60 14.49
CA GLY A 196 -3.59 10.19 13.10
C GLY A 196 -2.84 8.86 12.98
N LEU A 197 -3.16 8.12 11.91
CA LEU A 197 -2.46 6.92 11.49
C LEU A 197 -1.51 7.29 10.36
N GLU A 198 -0.24 7.38 10.70
CA GLU A 198 0.81 7.60 9.71
C GLU A 198 1.43 6.28 9.31
N TRP A 199 1.75 6.15 8.02
CA TRP A 199 2.34 4.94 7.49
C TRP A 199 3.51 5.25 6.57
N ALA A 200 4.63 4.58 6.82
CA ALA A 200 5.87 4.77 6.06
C ALA A 200 5.75 4.36 4.58
N TRP A 201 4.58 3.89 4.13
CA TRP A 201 4.30 3.42 2.78
C TRP A 201 3.27 4.31 2.07
N GLY A 202 3.14 5.56 2.52
CA GLY A 202 2.30 6.58 1.91
C GLY A 202 1.03 6.86 2.69
N GLU A 203 0.24 7.79 2.16
CA GLU A 203 -1.00 8.24 2.79
C GLU A 203 -2.03 7.10 2.79
N ILE A 204 -2.51 6.73 3.98
CA ILE A 204 -3.57 5.74 4.13
C ILE A 204 -4.88 6.36 3.63
N ARG A 205 -5.57 5.62 2.76
CA ARG A 205 -6.88 5.99 2.23
C ARG A 205 -7.77 4.76 2.27
N GLY A 206 -9.00 4.92 2.77
CA GLY A 206 -10.04 3.89 2.78
C GLY A 206 -9.60 2.49 3.24
N GLY A 207 -10.32 1.48 2.75
CA GLY A 207 -10.05 0.07 3.07
C GLY A 207 -11.24 -0.82 2.81
N THR A 208 -11.16 -2.07 3.29
CA THR A 208 -12.27 -3.02 3.30
C THR A 208 -13.30 -2.62 4.35
N VAL A 209 -14.57 -2.99 4.13
CA VAL A 209 -15.57 -2.96 5.21
C VAL A 209 -15.01 -3.72 6.42
N PRO A 210 -14.93 -3.10 7.60
CA PRO A 210 -14.42 -3.74 8.79
C PRO A 210 -15.16 -5.05 9.12
N VAL A 211 -14.39 -6.07 9.45
CA VAL A 211 -14.90 -7.38 9.89
C VAL A 211 -14.44 -7.67 11.32
N PRO A 212 -15.08 -8.60 12.04
CA PRO A 212 -14.60 -9.03 13.35
C PRO A 212 -13.14 -9.49 13.28
N ALA A 213 -12.32 -8.98 14.20
CA ALA A 213 -10.95 -9.43 14.36
C ALA A 213 -10.92 -10.70 15.24
N PRO A 214 -10.00 -11.65 14.98
CA PRO A 214 -9.73 -12.77 15.88
C PRO A 214 -9.46 -12.32 17.31
N ALA A 215 -9.88 -13.12 18.29
CA ALA A 215 -9.64 -12.83 19.71
C ALA A 215 -8.15 -12.67 20.06
N ALA A 216 -7.26 -13.28 19.27
CA ALA A 216 -5.80 -13.09 19.38
C ALA A 216 -5.36 -11.62 19.17
N PHE A 217 -6.19 -10.78 18.53
CA PHE A 217 -5.96 -9.34 18.35
C PHE A 217 -6.66 -8.49 19.42
N GLY A 218 -7.32 -9.13 20.39
CA GLY A 218 -8.12 -8.54 21.46
C GLY A 218 -9.63 -8.74 21.25
N ASP A 219 -10.37 -8.86 22.36
CA ASP A 219 -11.82 -9.01 22.33
C ASP A 219 -12.53 -7.71 21.91
N GLY A 220 -13.68 -7.85 21.23
CA GLY A 220 -14.51 -6.72 20.82
C GLY A 220 -13.83 -5.81 19.79
N ARG A 221 -13.04 -6.39 18.89
CA ARG A 221 -12.25 -5.67 17.89
C ARG A 221 -12.77 -5.87 16.48
N LEU A 222 -12.59 -4.84 15.66
CA LEU A 222 -12.76 -4.92 14.22
C LEU A 222 -11.40 -4.76 13.53
N ILE A 223 -11.28 -5.31 12.34
CA ILE A 223 -10.12 -5.13 11.47
C ILE A 223 -10.56 -4.64 10.10
N THR A 224 -9.83 -3.67 9.55
CA THR A 224 -9.94 -3.23 8.15
C THR A 224 -8.58 -3.36 7.47
N PHE A 225 -8.61 -3.76 6.20
CA PHE A 225 -7.44 -3.76 5.33
C PHE A 225 -7.47 -2.49 4.50
N TYR A 226 -6.64 -1.52 4.88
CA TYR A 226 -6.57 -0.23 4.21
C TYR A 226 -5.64 -0.27 3.00
N HIS A 227 -5.79 0.68 2.08
CA HIS A 227 -4.75 0.92 1.08
C HIS A 227 -3.98 2.20 1.40
N SER A 228 -2.77 2.27 0.88
CA SER A 228 -2.05 3.53 0.74
C SER A 228 -1.47 3.62 -0.66
N SER A 229 -0.93 4.79 -0.97
CA SER A 229 -0.10 4.93 -2.16
C SER A 229 1.03 5.92 -1.93
N THR A 230 2.14 5.68 -2.59
CA THR A 230 3.24 6.65 -2.70
C THR A 230 3.81 6.60 -4.10
N VAL A 231 4.57 7.63 -4.47
CA VAL A 231 5.33 7.59 -5.71
C VAL A 231 6.60 6.80 -5.44
N VAL A 232 6.81 5.76 -6.23
CA VAL A 232 8.04 4.96 -6.22
C VAL A 232 8.58 5.02 -7.65
N GLY A 233 9.79 5.58 -7.82
CA GLY A 233 10.30 5.88 -9.16
C GLY A 233 9.44 6.92 -9.87
N SER A 234 9.00 6.60 -11.08
CA SER A 234 8.07 7.41 -11.88
C SER A 234 6.60 6.99 -11.75
N ARG A 235 6.31 5.99 -10.91
CA ARG A 235 4.98 5.36 -10.83
C ARG A 235 4.33 5.56 -9.48
N LYS A 236 3.01 5.66 -9.49
CA LYS A 236 2.22 5.57 -8.26
C LYS A 236 2.06 4.09 -7.91
N LEU A 237 2.56 3.69 -6.75
CA LEU A 237 2.49 2.32 -6.26
C LEU A 237 1.55 2.25 -5.06
N TYR A 238 0.62 1.29 -5.12
CA TYR A 238 -0.33 1.05 -4.04
C TYR A 238 0.10 -0.12 -3.17
N PHE A 239 -0.28 -0.02 -1.90
CA PHE A 239 0.03 -1.00 -0.86
C PHE A 239 -1.24 -1.32 -0.08
N VAL A 240 -1.29 -2.51 0.52
CA VAL A 240 -2.31 -2.90 1.50
C VAL A 240 -1.65 -3.08 2.85
N GLY A 241 -2.22 -2.47 3.89
CA GLY A 241 -1.92 -2.75 5.29
C GLY A 241 -3.19 -3.16 6.03
N ALA A 242 -3.09 -3.31 7.35
CA ALA A 242 -4.24 -3.58 8.21
C ALA A 242 -4.22 -2.71 9.47
N CYS A 243 -5.42 -2.36 9.94
CA CYS A 243 -5.66 -1.66 11.19
C CYS A 243 -6.71 -2.40 12.01
N VAL A 244 -6.41 -2.69 13.27
CA VAL A 244 -7.33 -3.25 14.26
C VAL A 244 -7.77 -2.14 15.22
N PHE A 245 -9.06 -2.00 15.47
CA PHE A 245 -9.63 -0.93 16.30
C PHE A 245 -10.79 -1.43 17.19
N ASP A 246 -11.16 -0.65 18.22
CA ASP A 246 -12.34 -0.94 19.07
C ASP A 246 -13.62 -1.02 18.23
N ALA A 247 -14.44 -2.05 18.40
CA ALA A 247 -15.74 -2.16 17.74
C ALA A 247 -16.78 -1.17 18.30
N SER A 248 -16.51 -0.59 19.47
CA SER A 248 -17.37 0.38 20.15
C SER A 248 -16.70 1.76 20.21
N PRO A 249 -17.49 2.85 20.36
CA PRO A 249 -16.95 4.16 20.66
C PRO A 249 -15.94 4.10 21.80
N PRO A 250 -14.82 4.84 21.71
CA PRO A 250 -14.49 5.85 20.68
C PRO A 250 -13.81 5.31 19.41
N PHE A 251 -13.87 3.99 19.15
CA PHE A 251 -13.31 3.33 17.96
C PHE A 251 -11.79 3.49 17.83
N TRP A 252 -11.06 3.36 18.94
CA TRP A 252 -9.62 3.59 18.92
C TRP A 252 -8.87 2.53 18.12
N PRO A 253 -8.04 2.97 17.15
CA PRO A 253 -7.01 2.12 16.58
C PRO A 253 -6.10 1.57 17.67
N ARG A 254 -5.83 0.28 17.64
CA ARG A 254 -4.96 -0.41 18.61
C ARG A 254 -3.75 -1.03 17.97
N LEU A 255 -3.93 -1.70 16.84
CA LEU A 255 -2.84 -2.36 16.14
C LEU A 255 -2.82 -1.88 14.70
N MET A 256 -1.64 -1.70 14.12
CA MET A 256 -1.49 -1.50 12.69
C MET A 256 -0.29 -2.28 12.16
N THR A 257 -0.33 -2.62 10.88
CA THR A 257 0.85 -3.15 10.20
C THR A 257 1.85 -2.05 9.94
N HIS A 258 3.13 -2.23 10.27
CA HIS A 258 4.18 -1.23 9.97
C HIS A 258 4.83 -1.40 8.58
N ALA A 259 4.53 -2.51 7.90
CA ALA A 259 4.96 -2.78 6.54
C ALA A 259 3.79 -3.33 5.70
N PRO A 260 3.83 -3.20 4.36
CA PRO A 260 2.77 -3.68 3.49
C PRO A 260 2.56 -5.19 3.64
N LEU A 261 1.31 -5.59 3.80
CA LEU A 261 0.87 -6.96 3.64
C LEU A 261 0.89 -7.35 2.15
N VAL A 262 0.45 -6.44 1.29
CA VAL A 262 0.39 -6.64 -0.15
C VAL A 262 0.95 -5.42 -0.84
N VAL A 263 1.74 -5.63 -1.89
CA VAL A 263 2.25 -4.58 -2.76
C VAL A 263 1.67 -4.80 -4.15
N ALA A 264 1.17 -3.74 -4.78
CA ALA A 264 0.72 -3.86 -6.16
C ALA A 264 1.86 -4.40 -7.06
N PRO A 265 1.57 -5.28 -8.01
CA PRO A 265 2.58 -5.82 -8.91
C PRO A 265 3.10 -4.69 -9.81
N TYR A 266 4.29 -4.18 -9.51
CA TYR A 266 4.85 -3.01 -10.20
C TYR A 266 4.97 -3.21 -11.73
N ASN A 267 5.19 -4.46 -12.17
CA ASN A 267 5.36 -4.83 -13.57
C ASN A 267 4.05 -4.87 -14.38
N THR A 268 2.90 -4.93 -13.73
CA THR A 268 1.60 -4.83 -14.39
C THR A 268 0.94 -3.54 -13.92
N GLY A 269 0.65 -2.61 -14.83
CA GLY A 269 0.09 -1.31 -14.49
C GLY A 269 -1.26 -1.10 -15.14
N ALA A 270 -2.01 -0.13 -14.65
CA ALA A 270 -3.35 0.17 -15.13
C ALA A 270 -3.41 0.50 -16.63
N HIS A 271 -2.33 1.05 -17.19
CA HIS A 271 -2.19 1.33 -18.61
C HIS A 271 -2.45 0.12 -19.53
N ARG A 272 -2.20 -1.12 -19.08
CA ARG A 272 -2.51 -2.33 -19.87
C ARG A 272 -4.02 -2.53 -20.12
N PHE A 273 -4.84 -1.87 -19.32
CA PHE A 273 -6.30 -1.87 -19.42
C PHE A 273 -6.85 -0.60 -20.09
N GLY A 274 -5.97 0.22 -20.70
CA GLY A 274 -6.35 1.42 -21.42
C GLY A 274 -6.39 2.70 -20.58
N TRP A 275 -6.00 2.65 -19.31
CA TRP A 275 -5.89 3.84 -18.47
C TRP A 275 -4.73 4.76 -18.89
N ASN A 276 -4.96 6.07 -18.92
CA ASN A 276 -3.91 7.07 -19.13
C ASN A 276 -3.20 7.45 -17.81
N PHE A 277 -2.88 6.47 -16.97
CA PHE A 277 -2.03 6.68 -15.79
C PHE A 277 -1.05 5.52 -15.60
N ALA A 278 0.19 5.87 -15.28
CA ALA A 278 1.27 4.90 -15.03
C ALA A 278 1.33 4.55 -13.53
N GLY A 279 0.36 3.80 -13.04
CA GLY A 279 0.37 3.28 -11.67
C GLY A 279 0.07 1.79 -11.62
N SER A 280 0.58 1.16 -10.57
CA SER A 280 0.29 -0.22 -10.21
C SER A 280 -0.56 -0.21 -8.96
N VAL A 281 -1.72 -0.85 -9.05
CA VAL A 281 -2.78 -0.69 -8.06
C VAL A 281 -3.10 -2.03 -7.42
N VAL A 282 -3.22 -2.02 -6.09
CA VAL A 282 -3.91 -3.05 -5.33
C VAL A 282 -4.87 -2.30 -4.41
N PHE A 283 -6.14 -2.64 -4.50
CA PHE A 283 -7.21 -1.88 -3.87
C PHE A 283 -8.17 -2.83 -3.14
N PRO A 284 -8.04 -3.00 -1.83
CA PRO A 284 -8.86 -3.91 -1.04
C PRO A 284 -10.18 -3.22 -0.67
N LEU A 285 -11.32 -3.78 -1.08
CA LEU A 285 -12.64 -3.31 -0.59
C LEU A 285 -13.49 -4.43 0.02
N GLY A 286 -13.19 -5.70 -0.22
CA GLY A 286 -13.84 -6.84 0.43
C GLY A 286 -12.89 -7.61 1.35
N ALA A 287 -13.40 -8.06 2.49
CA ALA A 287 -12.72 -9.01 3.36
C ALA A 287 -13.74 -10.03 3.87
N GLN A 288 -13.35 -11.31 3.85
CA GLN A 288 -14.10 -12.42 4.41
C GLN A 288 -13.24 -13.09 5.48
N PRO A 289 -13.70 -13.16 6.74
CA PRO A 289 -13.09 -14.03 7.73
C PRO A 289 -13.16 -15.50 7.28
N VAL A 290 -12.04 -16.20 7.33
CA VAL A 290 -11.94 -17.63 7.05
C VAL A 290 -11.22 -18.33 8.20
N ALA A 291 -11.22 -19.65 8.22
CA ALA A 291 -10.45 -20.39 9.23
C ALA A 291 -8.95 -20.04 9.11
N GLY A 292 -8.39 -19.45 10.17
CA GLY A 292 -6.96 -19.11 10.26
C GLY A 292 -6.54 -17.85 9.50
N GLY A 293 -7.48 -16.98 9.09
CA GLY A 293 -7.12 -15.74 8.43
C GLY A 293 -8.26 -15.00 7.75
N PHE A 294 -7.91 -14.28 6.70
CA PHE A 294 -8.83 -13.46 5.91
C PHE A 294 -8.62 -13.71 4.42
N ARG A 295 -9.72 -13.83 3.69
CA ARG A 295 -9.72 -13.73 2.24
C ARG A 295 -10.08 -12.30 1.84
N LEU A 296 -9.12 -11.60 1.25
CA LEU A 296 -9.31 -10.27 0.70
C LEU A 296 -9.83 -10.38 -0.73
N LEU A 297 -10.74 -9.48 -1.09
CA LEU A 297 -11.21 -9.25 -2.45
C LEU A 297 -10.75 -7.86 -2.88
N CYS A 298 -9.91 -7.84 -3.92
CA CYS A 298 -9.12 -6.69 -4.30
C CYS A 298 -9.32 -6.33 -5.78
N GLY A 299 -9.31 -5.04 -6.09
CA GLY A 299 -8.99 -4.54 -7.42
C GLY A 299 -7.48 -4.65 -7.64
N ARG A 300 -7.08 -5.10 -8.83
CA ARG A 300 -5.68 -5.16 -9.26
C ARG A 300 -5.53 -4.34 -10.54
N ASP A 301 -4.61 -3.39 -10.48
CA ASP A 301 -4.24 -2.45 -11.55
C ASP A 301 -5.44 -1.76 -12.20
N ASP A 302 -6.49 -1.49 -11.42
CA ASP A 302 -7.77 -0.93 -11.89
C ASP A 302 -8.33 -1.63 -13.15
N GLY A 303 -8.15 -2.95 -13.29
CA GLY A 303 -8.66 -3.65 -14.46
C GLY A 303 -8.99 -5.12 -14.30
N CYS A 304 -8.61 -5.75 -13.18
CA CYS A 304 -9.17 -7.05 -12.81
C CYS A 304 -9.49 -7.14 -11.31
N ILE A 305 -10.31 -8.13 -10.97
CA ILE A 305 -10.57 -8.56 -9.60
C ILE A 305 -9.64 -9.70 -9.25
N ALA A 306 -9.12 -9.71 -8.03
CA ALA A 306 -8.36 -10.81 -7.49
C ALA A 306 -8.68 -11.06 -6.02
N THR A 307 -8.53 -12.31 -5.61
CA THR A 307 -8.54 -12.70 -4.20
C THR A 307 -7.13 -12.94 -3.67
N PHE A 308 -6.95 -12.69 -2.37
CA PHE A 308 -5.69 -12.89 -1.67
C PHE A 308 -5.93 -13.40 -0.23
N LEU A 309 -5.20 -14.43 0.20
CA LEU A 309 -5.30 -14.98 1.55
C LEU A 309 -4.24 -14.37 2.48
N VAL A 310 -4.68 -13.84 3.62
CA VAL A 310 -3.85 -13.33 4.70
C VAL A 310 -4.01 -14.25 5.91
N ASP A 311 -2.97 -15.01 6.26
CA ASP A 311 -3.02 -15.88 7.45
C ASP A 311 -2.89 -15.07 8.74
N ASP A 312 -3.57 -15.51 9.80
CA ASP A 312 -3.55 -14.87 11.11
C ASP A 312 -2.14 -14.81 11.71
N GLU A 313 -1.36 -15.90 11.60
CA GLU A 313 0.01 -15.94 12.12
C GLU A 313 0.91 -14.92 11.43
N ALA A 314 0.84 -14.86 10.10
CA ALA A 314 1.63 -13.93 9.30
C ALA A 314 1.22 -12.47 9.56
N LEU A 315 -0.08 -12.24 9.77
CA LEU A 315 -0.63 -10.93 10.12
C LEU A 315 -0.22 -10.50 11.54
N LEU A 316 -0.33 -11.38 12.52
CA LEU A 316 -0.01 -11.12 13.93
C LEU A 316 1.45 -10.67 14.10
N GLN A 317 2.39 -11.31 13.38
CA GLN A 317 3.81 -10.93 13.38
C GLN A 317 4.08 -9.52 12.83
N ARG A 318 3.13 -8.94 12.08
CA ARG A 318 3.29 -7.64 11.40
C ARG A 318 2.50 -6.52 12.06
N LEU A 319 1.46 -6.87 12.83
CA LEU A 319 0.70 -5.93 13.65
C LEU A 319 1.55 -5.50 14.84
N ALA A 320 1.60 -4.19 15.12
CA ALA A 320 2.12 -3.71 16.39
C ALA A 320 1.22 -2.63 17.01
N PRO A 321 1.33 -2.42 18.34
CA PRO A 321 0.52 -1.45 19.06
C PRO A 321 0.69 -0.01 18.57
N LEU A 322 -0.44 0.69 18.48
CA LEU A 322 -0.51 2.13 18.30
C LEU A 322 -0.37 2.82 19.66
N GLY A 323 0.65 3.67 19.80
CA GLY A 323 0.90 4.44 21.03
C GLY A 323 2.27 4.21 21.67
N GLU A 324 2.99 3.15 21.30
CA GLU A 324 4.43 3.10 21.49
C GLU A 324 5.08 3.96 20.41
N ALA A 325 5.16 5.26 20.64
CA ALA A 325 6.07 6.10 19.87
C ALA A 325 7.45 5.45 19.99
N ARG A 326 7.93 4.81 18.92
CA ARG A 326 9.33 4.44 18.82
C ARG A 326 10.08 5.76 18.78
N VAL A 327 10.54 6.22 19.95
CA VAL A 327 11.30 7.46 20.08
C VAL A 327 12.59 7.26 19.31
N VAL A 328 12.60 7.72 18.07
CA VAL A 328 13.82 7.73 17.28
C VAL A 328 14.64 8.92 17.75
N ARG A 329 15.84 8.62 18.23
CA ARG A 329 16.83 9.64 18.59
C ARG A 329 17.84 9.78 17.48
N ASN A 330 18.32 10.99 17.21
CA ASN A 330 19.48 11.17 16.32
C ASN A 330 20.78 10.81 17.05
N ALA A 331 21.90 10.91 16.35
CA ALA A 331 23.24 10.73 16.93
C ALA A 331 23.58 11.74 18.06
N ARG A 332 22.76 12.77 18.30
CA ARG A 332 22.89 13.69 19.44
C ARG A 332 22.01 13.28 20.63
N GLY A 333 21.23 12.20 20.51
CA GLY A 333 20.30 11.73 21.54
C GLY A 333 18.99 12.52 21.60
N GLU A 334 18.79 13.48 20.69
CA GLU A 334 17.60 14.32 20.64
C GLU A 334 16.40 13.49 20.20
N SER A 335 15.32 13.55 20.99
CA SER A 335 14.04 12.96 20.62
C SER A 335 13.47 13.74 19.46
N LEU A 336 13.43 13.15 18.28
CA LEU A 336 12.75 13.78 17.16
C LEU A 336 11.34 13.25 17.19
N GLY A 337 10.36 14.15 17.30
CA GLY A 337 8.95 13.81 17.48
C GLY A 337 8.56 12.67 16.56
N ALA A 338 8.37 11.48 17.14
CA ALA A 338 8.15 10.28 16.38
C ALA A 338 6.71 10.29 15.88
N ARG A 339 6.58 10.73 14.63
CA ARG A 339 5.60 10.19 13.68
C ARG A 339 5.81 8.67 13.58
N HIS A 340 4.76 7.87 13.37
CA HIS A 340 4.77 6.38 13.49
C HIS A 340 5.71 5.63 12.51
N GLU A 341 6.63 6.32 11.86
CA GLU A 341 7.72 5.70 11.09
C GLU A 341 8.82 5.17 12.02
N PRO A 342 9.14 3.88 11.99
CA PRO A 342 10.44 3.45 12.46
C PRO A 342 11.51 3.96 11.48
N LEU A 343 12.57 4.51 12.06
CA LEU A 343 13.91 4.69 11.47
C LEU A 343 14.20 6.03 10.81
N VAL A 344 14.70 6.91 11.65
CA VAL A 344 15.59 8.06 11.42
C VAL A 344 14.94 9.40 11.11
N PRO A 345 15.25 10.46 11.88
CA PRO A 345 14.65 11.77 11.76
C PRO A 345 15.79 12.76 11.46
N TRP A 346 16.04 12.95 10.18
CA TRP A 346 16.90 14.01 9.68
C TRP A 346 16.14 14.71 8.54
N ALA A 347 16.54 15.93 8.17
CA ALA A 347 16.02 16.56 6.97
C ALA A 347 16.61 15.78 5.78
N PHE A 348 15.88 14.79 5.27
CA PHE A 348 16.37 13.93 4.19
C PHE A 348 16.12 14.56 2.83
N ASP A 349 17.01 14.21 1.90
CA ASP A 349 16.64 14.11 0.51
C ASP A 349 15.60 12.97 0.38
N ALA A 350 14.39 13.31 -0.07
CA ALA A 350 13.30 12.36 -0.32
C ALA A 350 13.74 11.17 -1.20
N SER A 351 14.79 11.35 -1.99
CA SER A 351 15.42 10.31 -2.82
C SER A 351 15.92 9.11 -2.01
N ALA A 352 16.55 9.32 -0.85
CA ALA A 352 17.07 8.22 -0.02
C ALA A 352 15.93 7.32 0.53
N LEU A 353 14.80 7.93 0.87
CA LEU A 353 13.61 7.23 1.33
C LEU A 353 12.98 6.39 0.22
N HIS A 354 12.84 6.96 -0.98
CA HIS A 354 12.32 6.23 -2.14
C HIS A 354 13.23 5.06 -2.54
N ILE A 355 14.55 5.27 -2.50
CA ILE A 355 15.56 4.22 -2.72
C ILE A 355 15.40 3.10 -1.70
N ALA A 356 15.32 3.42 -0.41
CA ALA A 356 15.19 2.40 0.63
C ALA A 356 13.89 1.59 0.45
N ARG A 357 12.76 2.26 0.21
CA ARG A 357 11.47 1.59 -0.10
C ARG A 357 11.61 0.67 -1.30
N LEU A 358 12.22 1.15 -2.39
CA LEU A 358 12.43 0.37 -3.61
C LEU A 358 13.25 -0.90 -3.35
N LEU A 359 14.34 -0.77 -2.61
CA LEU A 359 15.27 -1.87 -2.36
C LEU A 359 14.71 -2.90 -1.36
N VAL A 360 13.97 -2.43 -0.35
CA VAL A 360 13.20 -3.31 0.55
C VAL A 360 12.14 -4.08 -0.24
N LEU A 361 11.49 -3.42 -1.19
CA LEU A 361 10.60 -4.11 -2.10
C LEU A 361 11.39 -5.10 -2.95
N MET A 362 12.58 -4.82 -3.46
CA MET A 362 13.27 -5.76 -4.35
C MET A 362 13.78 -7.03 -3.64
N HIS A 363 14.40 -6.90 -2.48
CA HIS A 363 15.25 -7.96 -1.93
C HIS A 363 14.60 -8.90 -0.91
N ASP A 364 13.29 -8.77 -0.67
CA ASP A 364 12.53 -9.56 0.32
C ASP A 364 13.02 -9.49 1.77
N GLY A 365 14.06 -8.71 2.02
CA GLY A 365 14.77 -8.65 3.29
C GLY A 365 15.61 -9.89 3.63
N ARG A 366 15.87 -10.77 2.66
CA ARG A 366 16.73 -11.94 2.86
C ARG A 366 18.15 -11.68 2.39
N GLY A 367 19.11 -12.44 2.92
CA GLY A 367 20.50 -12.39 2.49
C GLY A 367 21.31 -11.24 3.08
N LEU A 368 22.35 -10.85 2.35
CA LEU A 368 23.39 -9.93 2.78
C LEU A 368 23.26 -8.59 2.05
N PHE A 369 23.29 -7.50 2.83
CA PHE A 369 23.47 -6.13 2.34
C PHE A 369 24.89 -5.64 2.64
N ILE A 370 25.52 -5.00 1.67
CA ILE A 370 26.79 -4.31 1.87
C ILE A 370 26.64 -2.84 1.57
N ASP A 371 27.02 -2.00 2.53
CA ASP A 371 27.15 -0.57 2.33
C ASP A 371 28.63 -0.19 2.37
N ALA A 372 29.18 0.17 1.21
CA ALA A 372 30.52 0.69 1.09
C ALA A 372 30.40 2.20 0.94
N SER A 373 30.66 2.94 2.02
CA SER A 373 30.48 4.40 2.18
C SER A 373 29.04 4.86 2.52
N PRO A 374 28.62 4.70 3.80
CA PRO A 374 27.25 4.95 4.21
C PRO A 374 26.85 6.42 4.17
N GLY A 375 27.81 7.36 4.25
CA GLY A 375 27.56 8.79 4.23
C GLY A 375 27.04 9.27 5.57
N ASP A 376 25.82 9.81 5.61
CA ASP A 376 25.17 10.17 6.88
C ASP A 376 24.77 8.95 7.73
N GLY A 377 24.70 7.76 7.12
CA GLY A 377 24.39 6.50 7.76
C GLY A 377 22.92 6.08 7.73
N VAL A 378 22.02 6.96 7.28
CA VAL A 378 20.59 6.73 7.44
C VAL A 378 20.05 5.69 6.49
N ALA A 379 20.34 5.84 5.20
CA ALA A 379 19.95 4.83 4.21
C ALA A 379 20.51 3.46 4.61
N SER A 380 21.73 3.42 5.14
CA SER A 380 22.41 2.22 5.64
C SER A 380 21.67 1.57 6.79
N ALA A 381 21.32 2.34 7.83
CA ALA A 381 20.56 1.82 8.96
C ALA A 381 19.18 1.32 8.54
N ARG A 382 18.48 2.06 7.67
CA ARG A 382 17.17 1.64 7.14
C ARG A 382 17.28 0.34 6.36
N LEU A 383 18.18 0.27 5.38
CA LEU A 383 18.39 -0.94 4.59
C LEU A 383 18.81 -2.10 5.50
N ALA A 384 19.76 -1.89 6.41
CA ALA A 384 20.26 -2.95 7.27
C ALA A 384 19.19 -3.57 8.18
N ALA A 385 18.22 -2.78 8.64
CA ALA A 385 17.08 -3.27 9.42
C ALA A 385 16.19 -4.26 8.65
N HIS A 386 16.34 -4.31 7.32
CA HIS A 386 15.57 -5.20 6.47
C HIS A 386 16.34 -6.42 6.00
N PHE A 387 17.67 -6.51 6.14
CA PHE A 387 18.44 -7.69 5.71
C PHE A 387 18.81 -8.60 6.89
N GLU A 388 18.87 -9.91 6.65
CA GLU A 388 19.31 -10.92 7.62
C GLU A 388 20.72 -10.62 8.16
N ARG A 389 21.58 -10.11 7.28
CA ARG A 389 22.92 -9.66 7.62
C ARG A 389 23.28 -8.41 6.82
N SER A 390 24.00 -7.50 7.45
CA SER A 390 24.55 -6.32 6.80
C SER A 390 26.01 -6.11 7.16
N ILE A 391 26.82 -5.64 6.21
CA ILE A 391 28.20 -5.19 6.46
C ILE A 391 28.31 -3.75 5.99
N VAL A 392 28.68 -2.84 6.89
CA VAL A 392 28.80 -1.41 6.61
C VAL A 392 30.25 -0.98 6.79
N PHE A 393 30.88 -0.57 5.69
CA PHE A 393 32.24 -0.06 5.68
C PHE A 393 32.26 1.45 5.83
N VAL A 394 32.91 1.94 6.88
CA VAL A 394 33.03 3.36 7.23
C VAL A 394 34.48 3.83 7.06
N ALA A 395 34.67 5.08 6.64
CA ALA A 395 35.98 5.59 6.26
C ALA A 395 36.91 5.82 7.47
N ASP A 396 36.34 6.29 8.59
CA ASP A 396 37.10 6.70 9.76
C ASP A 396 36.39 6.40 11.08
N GLY A 397 37.09 6.68 12.20
CA GLY A 397 36.59 6.40 13.54
C GLY A 397 35.40 7.25 13.98
N ASP A 398 35.23 8.46 13.40
CA ASP A 398 34.10 9.32 13.70
C ASP A 398 32.82 8.80 13.04
N GLU A 399 32.91 8.42 11.76
CA GLU A 399 31.82 7.76 11.05
C GLU A 399 31.47 6.42 11.69
N TYR A 400 32.46 5.64 12.15
CA TYR A 400 32.22 4.41 12.90
C TYR A 400 31.40 4.64 14.18
N ARG A 401 31.78 5.63 15.00
CA ARG A 401 31.04 5.97 16.22
C ARG A 401 29.62 6.41 15.92
N ARG A 402 29.45 7.28 14.91
CA ARG A 402 28.14 7.77 14.46
C ARG A 402 27.25 6.62 14.00
N MET A 403 27.75 5.75 13.13
CA MET A 403 26.99 4.59 12.64
C MET A 403 26.65 3.61 13.75
N ARG A 404 27.58 3.32 14.66
CA ARG A 404 27.33 2.42 15.79
C ARG A 404 26.21 2.94 16.67
N GLN A 405 26.22 4.25 16.96
CA GLN A 405 25.16 4.88 17.73
C GLN A 405 23.83 4.83 16.97
N LEU A 406 23.83 5.12 15.66
CA LEU A 406 22.63 5.06 14.84
C LEU A 406 22.03 3.65 14.83
N LEU A 407 22.83 2.60 14.62
CA LEU A 407 22.36 1.22 14.65
C LEU A 407 21.81 0.84 16.03
N ALA A 408 22.52 1.19 17.11
CA ALA A 408 22.09 0.89 18.49
C ALA A 408 20.78 1.60 18.86
N LEU A 409 20.64 2.88 18.52
CA LEU A 409 19.40 3.65 18.76
C LEU A 409 18.19 3.08 18.05
N ASN A 410 18.43 2.32 16.98
CA ASN A 410 17.41 1.73 16.13
C ASN A 410 17.24 0.22 16.37
N GLY A 411 17.96 -0.36 17.34
CA GLY A 411 17.90 -1.79 17.65
C GLY A 411 18.34 -2.68 16.48
N ILE A 412 19.24 -2.20 15.61
CA ILE A 412 19.71 -2.95 14.44
C ILE A 412 20.92 -3.78 14.84
N GLU A 413 20.67 -5.06 15.11
CA GLU A 413 21.71 -6.03 15.51
C GLU A 413 22.29 -6.80 14.31
N THR A 414 21.64 -6.74 13.14
CA THR A 414 22.04 -7.46 11.93
C THR A 414 23.24 -6.83 11.20
N ALA A 415 23.72 -5.66 11.64
CA ALA A 415 24.74 -4.88 10.95
C ALA A 415 26.12 -4.97 11.62
N GLU A 416 27.10 -5.45 10.85
CA GLU A 416 28.51 -5.50 11.19
C GLU A 416 29.22 -4.23 10.65
N LEU A 417 29.83 -3.43 11.53
CA LEU A 417 30.61 -2.26 11.12
C LEU A 417 32.08 -2.62 10.89
N ARG A 418 32.65 -2.15 9.79
CA ARG A 418 34.07 -2.32 9.45
C ARG A 418 34.72 -0.99 9.16
N LEU A 419 35.87 -0.74 9.78
CA LEU A 419 36.65 0.47 9.57
C LEU A 419 37.59 0.30 8.36
N GLY A 420 37.62 1.29 7.48
CA GLY A 420 38.52 1.35 6.33
C GLY A 420 37.83 0.99 5.01
N GLU A 421 38.62 0.55 4.04
CA GLU A 421 38.13 0.26 2.70
C GLU A 421 37.22 -0.98 2.64
N ALA A 422 36.30 -0.99 1.68
CA ALA A 422 35.46 -2.16 1.41
C ALA A 422 36.31 -3.32 0.86
N VAL A 423 36.44 -4.37 1.68
CA VAL A 423 37.11 -5.63 1.33
C VAL A 423 36.06 -6.74 1.24
N PHE A 424 35.94 -7.33 0.06
CA PHE A 424 34.94 -8.35 -0.24
C PHE A 424 35.56 -9.74 -0.13
N ASP A 425 35.41 -10.36 1.04
CA ASP A 425 35.85 -11.74 1.29
C ASP A 425 34.82 -12.73 0.72
N GLU A 426 35.13 -13.40 -0.39
CA GLU A 426 34.16 -14.20 -1.15
C GLU A 426 33.35 -15.21 -0.31
N PRO A 427 33.93 -16.01 0.61
CA PRO A 427 33.17 -16.94 1.45
C PRO A 427 32.11 -16.25 2.30
N ALA A 428 32.33 -15.00 2.70
CA ALA A 428 31.38 -14.22 3.49
C ALA A 428 30.25 -13.60 2.65
N MET A 429 30.32 -13.66 1.32
CA MET A 429 29.36 -13.04 0.39
C MET A 429 28.19 -13.95 0.00
N HIS A 430 28.04 -15.12 0.63
CA HIS A 430 26.88 -15.97 0.36
C HIS A 430 25.57 -15.24 0.68
N GLY A 431 24.60 -15.32 -0.24
CA GLY A 431 23.35 -14.58 -0.12
C GLY A 431 23.46 -13.07 -0.36
N LEU A 432 24.59 -12.57 -0.88
CA LEU A 432 24.74 -11.14 -1.20
C LEU A 432 23.69 -10.70 -2.20
N GLY A 433 22.90 -9.73 -1.76
CA GLY A 433 21.74 -9.25 -2.48
C GLY A 433 21.86 -7.84 -3.03
N LEU A 434 22.52 -6.98 -2.26
CA LEU A 434 22.62 -5.57 -2.55
C LEU A 434 23.99 -5.06 -2.13
N ILE A 435 24.64 -4.33 -3.04
CA ILE A 435 25.76 -3.46 -2.74
C ILE A 435 25.32 -2.01 -2.91
N ARG A 436 25.59 -1.17 -1.91
CA ARG A 436 25.48 0.29 -2.01
C ARG A 436 26.88 0.91 -2.02
N ALA A 437 27.14 1.76 -3.00
CA ALA A 437 28.30 2.64 -3.06
C ALA A 437 27.79 4.09 -2.95
N GLY A 438 27.70 4.59 -1.71
CA GLY A 438 26.92 5.78 -1.41
C GLY A 438 27.60 7.13 -1.68
N ARG A 439 28.94 7.16 -1.75
CA ARG A 439 29.74 8.34 -2.04
C ARG A 439 30.37 8.22 -3.43
N ALA A 440 30.12 9.21 -4.27
CA ALA A 440 30.54 9.21 -5.68
C ALA A 440 32.07 9.12 -5.83
N GLU A 441 32.81 9.78 -4.95
CA GLU A 441 34.27 9.85 -4.97
C GLU A 441 34.97 8.52 -4.67
N VAL A 442 34.28 7.54 -4.09
CA VAL A 442 34.81 6.18 -3.82
C VAL A 442 34.11 5.08 -4.59
N ALA A 443 33.01 5.40 -5.29
CA ALA A 443 32.19 4.41 -6.00
C ALA A 443 32.98 3.59 -7.02
N GLU A 444 33.83 4.23 -7.83
CA GLU A 444 34.68 3.56 -8.81
C GLU A 444 35.62 2.53 -8.15
N ALA A 445 36.32 2.92 -7.09
CA ALA A 445 37.25 2.05 -6.37
C ALA A 445 36.53 0.87 -5.68
N VAL A 446 35.36 1.13 -5.11
CA VAL A 446 34.51 0.08 -4.52
C VAL A 446 34.10 -0.95 -5.57
N LEU A 447 33.60 -0.51 -6.72
CA LEU A 447 33.15 -1.40 -7.79
C LEU A 447 34.30 -2.19 -8.42
N ALA A 448 35.46 -1.56 -8.61
CA ALA A 448 36.66 -2.25 -9.09
C ALA A 448 37.07 -3.40 -8.15
N ARG A 449 37.05 -3.17 -6.83
CA ARG A 449 37.31 -4.23 -5.83
C ARG A 449 36.20 -5.28 -5.77
N ALA A 450 34.96 -4.89 -6.02
CA ALA A 450 33.80 -5.79 -6.02
C ALA A 450 33.67 -6.63 -7.30
N ALA A 451 34.47 -6.38 -8.35
CA ALA A 451 34.25 -6.97 -9.69
C ALA A 451 34.15 -8.51 -9.69
N GLY A 452 34.96 -9.21 -8.90
CA GLY A 452 34.86 -10.67 -8.74
C GLY A 452 33.51 -11.10 -8.13
N VAL A 453 33.08 -10.39 -7.09
CA VAL A 453 31.80 -10.62 -6.40
C VAL A 453 30.61 -10.28 -7.29
N LEU A 454 30.66 -9.18 -8.03
CA LEU A 454 29.63 -8.81 -9.01
C LEU A 454 29.45 -9.90 -10.09
N ARG A 455 30.57 -10.47 -10.56
CA ARG A 455 30.54 -11.55 -11.55
C ARG A 455 29.97 -12.85 -11.01
N LYS A 456 30.22 -13.16 -9.74
CA LYS A 456 29.88 -14.43 -9.13
C LYS A 456 28.47 -14.47 -8.52
N TYR A 457 28.12 -13.43 -7.75
CA TYR A 457 26.90 -13.41 -6.94
C TYR A 457 25.77 -12.59 -7.56
N ARG A 458 26.06 -11.79 -8.59
CA ARG A 458 25.05 -11.02 -9.33
C ARG A 458 24.14 -10.15 -8.44
N PRO A 459 24.64 -9.47 -7.38
CA PRO A 459 23.78 -8.63 -6.55
C PRO A 459 23.29 -7.41 -7.34
N LEU A 460 22.24 -6.77 -6.86
CA LEU A 460 21.90 -5.43 -7.30
C LEU A 460 22.94 -4.43 -6.79
N VAL A 461 23.18 -3.37 -7.56
CA VAL A 461 24.14 -2.34 -7.18
C VAL A 461 23.45 -0.98 -7.21
N LEU A 462 23.41 -0.31 -6.06
CA LEU A 462 23.02 1.08 -5.96
C LEU A 462 24.30 1.93 -5.89
N VAL A 463 24.49 2.82 -6.85
CA VAL A 463 25.71 3.64 -6.93
C VAL A 463 25.40 5.11 -7.13
N ALA A 464 26.09 5.97 -6.37
CA ALA A 464 26.17 7.39 -6.65
C ALA A 464 27.25 7.62 -7.72
N LEU A 465 26.87 8.21 -8.86
CA LEU A 465 27.78 8.65 -9.90
C LEU A 465 28.39 10.02 -9.52
N PRO A 466 29.65 10.27 -9.88
CA PRO A 466 30.24 11.60 -9.74
C PRO A 466 29.62 12.57 -10.75
N ASP A 467 29.67 13.86 -10.39
CA ASP A 467 29.13 14.94 -11.22
C ASP A 467 29.92 15.11 -12.53
N ASP A 468 31.17 14.63 -12.58
CA ASP A 468 31.98 14.66 -13.79
C ASP A 468 31.64 13.50 -14.74
N ALA A 469 31.40 13.83 -16.00
CA ALA A 469 30.98 12.86 -17.02
C ALA A 469 32.01 11.75 -17.25
N GLN A 470 33.30 12.00 -17.01
CA GLN A 470 34.35 11.01 -17.19
C GLN A 470 34.29 9.94 -16.11
N GLY A 471 34.13 10.33 -14.83
CA GLY A 471 33.98 9.44 -13.70
C GLY A 471 32.70 8.62 -13.78
N ALA A 472 31.58 9.25 -14.17
CA ALA A 472 30.33 8.54 -14.42
C ALA A 472 30.52 7.45 -15.49
N ARG A 473 31.18 7.78 -16.60
CA ARG A 473 31.46 6.83 -17.68
C ARG A 473 32.39 5.69 -17.25
N ARG A 474 33.39 5.94 -16.40
CA ARG A 474 34.26 4.87 -15.87
C ARG A 474 33.48 3.86 -15.03
N ILE A 475 32.57 4.34 -14.17
CA ILE A 475 31.67 3.46 -13.40
C ILE A 475 30.76 2.63 -14.32
N GLU A 476 30.15 3.26 -15.33
CA GLU A 476 29.29 2.57 -16.29
C GLU A 476 30.04 1.48 -17.08
N VAL A 477 31.28 1.76 -17.49
CA VAL A 477 32.15 0.77 -18.17
C VAL A 477 32.46 -0.41 -17.24
N LEU A 478 32.85 -0.17 -15.99
CA LEU A 478 33.12 -1.24 -15.02
C LEU A 478 31.92 -2.17 -14.80
N LEU A 479 30.72 -1.58 -14.71
CA LEU A 479 29.47 -2.32 -14.56
C LEU A 479 29.15 -3.12 -15.84
N ALA A 480 29.30 -2.52 -17.02
CA ALA A 480 29.11 -3.20 -18.29
C ALA A 480 30.06 -4.40 -18.47
N GLU A 481 31.33 -4.26 -18.08
CA GLU A 481 32.32 -5.36 -18.05
C GLU A 481 31.95 -6.49 -17.08
N CYS A 482 31.09 -6.21 -16.10
CA CYS A 482 30.52 -7.21 -15.19
C CYS A 482 29.18 -7.78 -15.68
N ALA A 483 28.73 -7.41 -16.88
CA ALA A 483 27.43 -7.73 -17.46
C ALA A 483 26.24 -7.14 -16.69
N TYR A 484 26.32 -5.85 -16.35
CA TYR A 484 25.23 -5.08 -15.75
C TYR A 484 24.71 -4.00 -16.70
N THR A 485 23.43 -3.67 -16.60
CA THR A 485 22.93 -2.36 -17.06
C THR A 485 23.06 -1.33 -15.96
N CYS A 486 23.04 -0.04 -16.32
CA CYS A 486 23.16 1.07 -15.39
C CYS A 486 22.00 2.03 -15.66
N GLU A 487 20.99 1.99 -14.80
CA GLU A 487 19.68 2.58 -15.06
C GLU A 487 19.45 3.78 -14.15
N ALA A 488 18.87 4.86 -14.66
CA ALA A 488 18.45 6.00 -13.84
C ALA A 488 17.23 5.61 -13.01
N ILE A 489 17.27 5.79 -11.69
CA ILE A 489 16.22 5.31 -10.79
C ILE A 489 15.10 6.36 -10.60
N PHE A 490 15.39 7.65 -10.82
CA PHE A 490 14.45 8.73 -10.54
C PHE A 490 14.68 9.93 -11.45
N PRO A 491 13.62 10.71 -11.77
CA PRO A 491 13.79 12.02 -12.38
C PRO A 491 14.41 13.07 -11.44
N PHE A 492 14.45 12.82 -10.12
CA PHE A 492 14.90 13.79 -9.11
C PHE A 492 16.29 13.52 -8.53
N ALA A 493 16.84 12.32 -8.74
CA ALA A 493 18.14 11.90 -8.20
C ALA A 493 19.07 11.54 -9.37
N THR A 494 19.43 12.55 -10.17
CA THR A 494 20.18 12.38 -11.43
C THR A 494 21.57 11.77 -11.24
N SER A 495 22.12 11.83 -10.02
CA SER A 495 23.40 11.21 -9.66
C SER A 495 23.29 9.73 -9.25
N TRP A 496 22.12 9.22 -8.88
CA TRP A 496 21.99 7.82 -8.48
C TRP A 496 21.66 6.90 -9.66
N ARG A 497 22.28 5.72 -9.68
CA ARG A 497 21.99 4.64 -10.64
C ARG A 497 21.71 3.34 -9.93
N LEU A 498 20.79 2.57 -10.50
CA LEU A 498 20.58 1.17 -10.15
C LEU A 498 21.21 0.36 -11.25
N ALA A 499 22.27 -0.36 -10.92
CA ALA A 499 22.85 -1.33 -11.81
C ALA A 499 22.27 -2.71 -11.55
N ILE A 500 21.77 -3.31 -12.64
CA ILE A 500 21.00 -4.55 -12.63
C ILE A 500 21.75 -5.58 -13.48
N PRO A 501 21.96 -6.82 -12.99
CA PRO A 501 22.57 -7.86 -13.82
C PRO A 501 21.78 -8.06 -15.12
N LEU A 502 22.46 -8.14 -16.26
CA LEU A 502 21.84 -8.19 -17.58
C LEU A 502 20.86 -9.37 -17.72
N GLU A 503 21.21 -10.52 -17.12
CA GLU A 503 20.39 -11.74 -17.11
C GLU A 503 19.08 -11.60 -16.32
N SER A 504 19.06 -10.73 -15.29
CA SER A 504 17.87 -10.45 -14.49
C SER A 504 17.23 -9.12 -14.87
N ARG A 505 17.74 -8.40 -15.87
CA ARG A 505 17.19 -7.09 -16.26
C ARG A 505 15.71 -7.18 -16.60
N SER A 506 15.26 -8.22 -17.32
CA SER A 506 13.85 -8.41 -17.69
C SER A 506 12.92 -8.58 -16.49
N SER A 507 13.40 -9.19 -15.38
CA SER A 507 12.63 -9.25 -14.13
C SER A 507 12.61 -7.93 -13.38
N HIS A 508 13.32 -6.92 -13.86
CA HIS A 508 13.50 -5.59 -13.27
C HIS A 508 13.17 -4.45 -14.25
N THR A 509 12.76 -4.71 -15.50
CA THR A 509 12.41 -3.67 -16.50
C THR A 509 11.26 -2.79 -16.05
N TRP A 510 10.55 -3.19 -15.00
CA TRP A 510 9.53 -2.37 -14.40
C TRP A 510 10.12 -1.20 -13.60
N LEU A 511 11.37 -1.26 -13.14
CA LEU A 511 12.07 -0.22 -12.40
C LEU A 511 12.65 0.90 -13.28
N VAL A 512 12.94 0.56 -14.53
CA VAL A 512 13.57 1.39 -15.57
C VAL A 512 12.47 1.97 -16.45
#